data_AF-A0A6B0T5M0-F1
#
_entry.id   AF-A0A6B0T5M0-F1
#
_cell.length_a   1.000
_cell.length_b   1.000
_cell.length_c   1.000
_cell.angle_alpha   90.00
_cell.angle_beta   90.00
_cell.angle_gamma   90.00
#
_symmetry.space_group_name_H-M   'P 1'
#
loop_
_entity.id
_entity.type
_entity.pdbx_description
1 polymer ?
#
loop_
_entity_poly.entity_id
_entity_poly.type
_entity_poly.pdbx_seq_one_letter_code
_entity_poly.pdbx_strand_id
1 'polypeptide(L)'
;MDEIWNEDGGLSEEFATSFGKWVARNSGDLDEVTESKIVCEFDDIGVTLGMYEETGRKEFRLQTLREEIELRMVTKYKLGNERLVLQTGRGSRRFVFDVPDEEWTVKKRSV
;
A
#
# COMPACT_ATOMS: atom_id res chain seq x y z
N MET A 1 12.36 6.33 0.99
CA MET A 1 11.48 5.53 0.12
C MET A 1 12.03 4.17 0.34
N ASP A 2 11.31 3.42 1.14
CA ASP A 2 11.85 2.41 2.02
C ASP A 2 11.25 1.06 1.59
N GLU A 3 11.88 -0.05 1.96
CA GLU A 3 11.46 -1.37 1.48
C GLU A 3 10.21 -1.84 2.22
N ILE A 4 9.21 -2.31 1.46
CA ILE A 4 7.99 -2.92 2.02
C ILE A 4 8.28 -4.32 2.56
N TRP A 5 9.24 -5.00 1.94
CA TRP A 5 9.50 -6.42 2.16
C TRP A 5 10.89 -6.63 2.76
N ASN A 6 11.01 -7.61 3.64
CA ASN A 6 12.27 -8.07 4.19
C ASN A 6 13.04 -8.95 3.18
N GLU A 7 14.26 -9.37 3.56
CA GLU A 7 15.14 -10.18 2.72
C GLU A 7 14.61 -11.60 2.48
N ASP A 8 13.82 -12.13 3.42
CA ASP A 8 13.18 -13.45 3.36
C ASP A 8 11.91 -13.46 2.49
N GLY A 9 11.47 -12.30 2.01
CA GLY A 9 10.32 -12.14 1.12
C GLY A 9 9.05 -11.64 1.80
N GLY A 10 8.93 -11.76 3.12
CA GLY A 10 7.78 -11.27 3.91
C GLY A 10 7.76 -9.76 4.09
N LEU A 11 6.75 -9.24 4.80
CA LEU A 11 6.63 -7.84 5.18
C LEU A 11 7.75 -7.43 6.13
N SER A 12 8.31 -6.24 5.93
CA SER A 12 9.27 -5.69 6.88
C SER A 12 8.54 -5.17 8.11
N GLU A 13 9.10 -5.40 9.31
CA GLU A 13 8.54 -4.92 10.57
C GLU A 13 8.44 -3.39 10.60
N GLU A 14 9.43 -2.71 10.01
CA GLU A 14 9.45 -1.26 9.84
C GLU A 14 8.26 -0.77 9.00
N PHE A 15 7.99 -1.44 7.88
CA PHE A 15 6.84 -1.11 7.05
C PHE A 15 5.53 -1.35 7.79
N ALA A 16 5.32 -2.55 8.35
CA ALA A 16 4.09 -2.88 9.05
C ALA A 16 3.79 -1.89 10.19
N THR A 17 4.81 -1.53 10.97
CA THR A 17 4.70 -0.56 12.06
C THR A 17 4.40 0.85 11.56
N SER A 18 5.13 1.32 10.54
CA SER A 18 4.98 2.69 10.02
C SER A 18 3.65 2.86 9.28
N PHE A 19 3.26 1.85 8.50
CA PHE A 19 2.00 1.80 7.78
C PHE A 19 0.84 1.76 8.77
N GLY A 20 0.88 0.92 9.80
CA GLY A 20 -0.16 0.88 10.83
C GLY A 20 -0.36 2.22 11.55
N LYS A 21 0.73 2.91 11.88
CA LYS A 21 0.67 4.28 12.45
C LYS A 21 0.07 5.29 11.47
N TRP A 22 0.31 5.13 10.18
CA TRP A 22 -0.26 5.99 9.14
C TRP A 22 -1.74 5.72 8.94
N VAL A 23 -2.17 4.45 8.91
CA VAL A 23 -3.59 4.04 8.86
C VAL A 23 -4.36 4.64 10.03
N ALA A 24 -3.90 4.41 11.27
CA ALA A 24 -4.55 4.93 12.48
C ALA A 24 -4.62 6.47 12.53
N ARG A 25 -3.64 7.17 11.94
CA ARG A 25 -3.66 8.64 11.86
C ARG A 25 -4.72 9.16 10.91
N ASN A 26 -5.04 8.39 9.87
CA ASN A 26 -5.95 8.76 8.80
C ASN A 26 -7.33 8.12 8.99
N SER A 27 -7.70 7.83 10.25
CA SER A 27 -8.99 7.23 10.62
C SER A 27 -9.31 5.91 9.91
N GLY A 28 -8.27 5.13 9.56
CA GLY A 28 -8.46 3.76 9.10
C GLY A 28 -8.16 2.75 10.20
N ASP A 29 -8.59 1.52 9.95
CA ASP A 29 -8.41 0.37 10.83
C ASP A 29 -7.60 -0.72 10.13
N LEU A 30 -6.74 -1.42 10.88
CA LEU A 30 -6.02 -2.59 10.37
C LEU A 30 -6.87 -3.83 10.58
N ASP A 31 -7.25 -4.51 9.50
CA ASP A 31 -8.07 -5.73 9.57
C ASP A 31 -7.22 -6.97 9.77
N GLU A 32 -6.09 -7.04 9.06
CA GLU A 32 -5.23 -8.22 9.06
C GLU A 32 -3.77 -7.81 8.93
N VAL A 33 -2.92 -8.38 9.78
CA VAL A 33 -1.45 -8.21 9.71
C VAL A 33 -0.81 -9.57 9.97
N THR A 34 -0.07 -10.07 8.97
CA THR A 34 0.70 -11.30 9.04
C THR A 34 2.10 -11.05 8.46
N GLU A 35 2.95 -12.08 8.43
CA GLU A 35 4.28 -11.98 7.79
C GLU A 35 4.20 -11.78 6.28
N SER A 36 3.09 -12.12 5.62
CA SER A 36 2.94 -12.04 4.16
C SER A 36 1.83 -11.08 3.72
N LYS A 37 1.05 -10.52 4.63
CA LYS A 37 -0.12 -9.72 4.28
C LYS A 37 -0.38 -8.61 5.28
N ILE A 38 -0.78 -7.44 4.78
CA ILE A 38 -1.39 -6.39 5.61
C ILE A 38 -2.59 -5.80 4.88
N VAL A 39 -3.72 -5.69 5.57
CA VAL A 39 -4.97 -5.12 5.04
C VAL A 39 -5.50 -4.07 6.00
N CYS A 40 -6.01 -2.99 5.44
CA CYS A 40 -6.67 -1.94 6.18
C CYS A 40 -7.91 -1.42 5.46
N GLU A 41 -8.86 -0.93 6.24
CA GLU A 41 -10.09 -0.31 5.78
C GLU A 41 -10.17 1.14 6.26
N PHE A 42 -10.76 1.99 5.42
CA PHE A 42 -11.12 3.36 5.73
C PHE A 42 -12.63 3.48 5.52
N ASP A 43 -13.40 3.12 6.56
CA ASP A 43 -14.87 3.04 6.52
C ASP A 43 -15.52 4.33 6.03
N ASP A 44 -15.03 5.47 6.52
CA ASP A 44 -15.57 6.81 6.21
C ASP A 44 -15.59 7.10 4.70
N ILE A 45 -14.65 6.53 3.95
CA ILE A 45 -14.48 6.72 2.51
C ILE A 45 -14.71 5.43 1.70
N GLY A 46 -15.07 4.32 2.36
CA GLY A 46 -15.32 3.03 1.71
C GLY A 46 -14.15 2.50 0.89
N VAL A 47 -12.93 2.64 1.42
CA VAL A 47 -11.69 2.17 0.76
C VAL A 47 -11.02 1.08 1.56
N THR A 48 -10.66 -0.02 0.90
CA THR A 48 -9.82 -1.08 1.45
C THR A 48 -8.48 -1.10 0.71
N LEU A 49 -7.38 -1.12 1.45
CA LEU A 49 -6.03 -1.29 0.91
C LEU A 49 -5.44 -2.60 1.42
N GLY A 50 -4.74 -3.32 0.55
CA GLY A 50 -4.04 -4.55 0.92
C GLY A 50 -2.67 -4.67 0.26
N MET A 51 -1.71 -5.18 1.02
CA MET A 51 -0.42 -5.66 0.52
C MET A 51 -0.33 -7.15 0.73
N TYR A 52 0.12 -7.88 -0.29
CA TYR A 52 0.16 -9.34 -0.31
C TYR A 52 1.49 -9.84 -0.85
N GLU A 53 2.08 -10.80 -0.18
CA GLU A 53 3.10 -11.71 -0.67
C GLU A 53 2.43 -13.06 -0.88
N GLU A 54 2.09 -13.38 -2.13
CA GLU A 54 1.49 -14.65 -2.49
C GLU A 54 2.35 -15.35 -3.54
N THR A 55 2.95 -16.48 -3.17
CA THR A 55 3.70 -17.34 -4.11
C THR A 55 4.84 -16.59 -4.82
N GLY A 56 5.59 -15.75 -4.09
CA GLY A 56 6.68 -14.94 -4.64
C GLY A 56 6.23 -13.64 -5.31
N ARG A 57 4.93 -13.30 -5.25
CA ARG A 57 4.37 -12.11 -5.88
C ARG A 57 3.98 -11.09 -4.83
N LYS A 58 4.61 -9.93 -4.95
CA LYS A 58 4.42 -8.75 -4.11
C LYS A 58 3.38 -7.84 -4.75
N GLU A 59 2.16 -7.87 -4.24
CA GLU A 59 0.99 -7.22 -4.82
C GLU A 59 0.42 -6.16 -3.88
N PHE A 60 -0.13 -5.11 -4.46
CA PHE A 60 -0.96 -4.12 -3.79
C PHE A 60 -2.35 -4.17 -4.42
N ARG A 61 -3.38 -4.13 -3.59
CA ARG A 61 -4.77 -3.98 -4.01
C ARG A 61 -5.37 -2.75 -3.34
N LEU A 62 -6.08 -1.96 -4.14
CA LEU A 62 -6.99 -0.93 -3.65
C LEU A 62 -8.38 -1.31 -4.12
N GLN A 63 -9.32 -1.36 -3.21
CA GLN A 63 -10.72 -1.60 -3.50
C GLN A 63 -11.54 -0.42 -2.99
N THR A 64 -12.45 0.05 -3.83
CA THR A 64 -13.47 1.04 -3.48
C THR A 64 -14.84 0.47 -3.83
N LEU A 65 -15.91 1.21 -3.51
CA LEU A 65 -17.26 0.88 -3.97
C LEU A 65 -17.42 0.82 -5.50
N ARG A 66 -16.54 1.46 -6.27
CA ARG A 66 -16.69 1.63 -7.73
C ARG A 66 -15.62 0.91 -8.55
N GLU A 67 -14.44 0.74 -7.97
CA GLU A 67 -13.23 0.37 -8.68
C GLU A 67 -12.34 -0.53 -7.85
N GLU A 68 -11.66 -1.46 -8.52
CA GLU A 68 -10.59 -2.28 -7.97
C GLU A 68 -9.31 -2.06 -8.79
N ILE A 69 -8.19 -1.87 -8.09
CA ILE A 69 -6.87 -1.71 -8.68
C ILE A 69 -5.95 -2.76 -8.10
N GLU A 70 -5.28 -3.50 -8.97
CA GLU A 70 -4.18 -4.39 -8.60
C GLU A 70 -2.87 -3.89 -9.22
N LEU A 71 -1.85 -3.75 -8.36
CA LEU A 71 -0.48 -3.47 -8.78
C LEU A 71 0.43 -4.61 -8.37
N ARG A 72 1.20 -5.11 -9.33
CA ARG A 72 2.16 -6.19 -9.10
C ARG A 72 3.58 -5.66 -8.98
N MET A 73 4.40 -6.45 -8.29
CA MET A 73 5.81 -6.17 -8.01
C MET A 73 5.98 -4.86 -7.23
N VAL A 74 5.10 -4.53 -6.28
CA VAL A 74 5.31 -3.35 -5.42
C VAL A 74 6.50 -3.65 -4.51
N THR A 75 7.47 -2.76 -4.38
CA THR A 75 8.68 -3.02 -3.59
C THR A 75 8.98 -1.94 -2.56
N LYS A 76 8.72 -0.68 -2.89
CA LYS A 76 9.06 0.45 -2.01
C LYS A 76 7.84 1.30 -1.68
N TYR A 77 7.88 1.91 -0.50
CA TYR A 77 6.85 2.82 -0.03
C TYR A 77 7.43 4.16 0.45
N LYS A 78 6.56 5.17 0.57
CA LYS A 78 6.80 6.39 1.32
C LYS A 78 5.46 6.87 1.87
N LEU A 79 5.45 7.20 3.16
CA LEU A 79 4.30 7.77 3.85
C LEU A 79 4.51 9.27 4.07
N GLY A 80 3.52 10.05 3.69
CA GLY A 80 3.34 11.44 4.14
C GLY A 80 2.40 11.49 5.34
N ASN A 81 1.85 12.67 5.65
CA ASN A 81 0.82 12.78 6.68
C ASN A 81 -0.45 12.04 6.27
N GLU A 82 -0.95 12.33 5.07
CA GLU A 82 -2.22 11.81 4.53
C GLU A 82 -2.04 10.99 3.24
N ARG A 83 -0.79 10.86 2.81
CA ARG A 83 -0.46 10.37 1.47
C ARG A 83 0.37 9.10 1.51
N LEU A 84 -0.09 8.06 0.82
CA LEU A 84 0.66 6.85 0.53
C LEU A 84 1.27 6.93 -0.87
N VAL A 85 2.57 6.63 -0.99
CA VAL A 85 3.23 6.49 -2.28
C VAL A 85 3.89 5.12 -2.38
N LEU A 86 3.53 4.37 -3.41
CA LEU A 86 4.07 3.05 -3.70
C LEU A 86 4.87 3.07 -5.01
N GLN A 87 5.88 2.21 -5.09
CA GLN A 87 6.70 2.05 -6.28
C GLN A 87 6.88 0.57 -6.62
N THR A 88 6.73 0.25 -7.90
CA THR A 88 6.96 -1.11 -8.41
C THR A 88 8.43 -1.37 -8.78
N GLY A 89 8.83 -2.64 -8.77
CA GLY A 89 10.13 -3.14 -9.17
C GLY A 89 10.51 -2.67 -10.58
N ARG A 90 11.78 -2.26 -10.75
CA ARG A 90 12.35 -1.50 -11.88
C ARG A 90 11.92 -0.02 -11.97
N GLY A 91 11.22 0.54 -10.98
CA GLY A 91 10.95 1.98 -10.89
C GLY A 91 10.03 2.55 -11.97
N SER A 92 9.32 1.68 -12.69
CA SER A 92 8.54 2.05 -13.88
C SER A 92 7.19 2.68 -13.57
N ARG A 93 6.61 2.41 -12.39
CA ARG A 93 5.30 2.92 -11.97
C ARG A 93 5.33 3.40 -10.53
N ARG A 94 4.63 4.50 -10.27
CA ARG A 94 4.33 5.00 -8.94
C ARG A 94 2.83 5.05 -8.77
N PHE A 95 2.36 4.56 -7.64
CA PHE A 95 0.99 4.74 -7.21
C PHE A 95 0.97 5.74 -6.08
N VAL A 96 -0.03 6.59 -6.09
CA VAL A 96 -0.28 7.60 -5.07
C VAL A 96 -1.71 7.44 -4.64
N PHE A 97 -1.92 7.42 -3.33
CA PHE A 97 -3.24 7.54 -2.72
C PHE A 97 -3.21 8.69 -1.71
N ASP A 98 -4.19 9.58 -1.82
CA ASP A 98 -4.43 10.67 -0.90
C ASP A 98 -5.75 10.39 -0.17
N VAL A 99 -5.70 10.24 1.15
CA VAL A 99 -6.88 9.84 1.94
C VAL A 99 -7.99 10.90 1.94
N PRO A 100 -7.70 12.21 2.19
CA PRO A 100 -8.74 13.23 2.35
C PRO A 100 -9.51 13.53 1.06
N ASP A 101 -8.84 13.41 -0.08
CA ASP A 101 -9.43 13.71 -1.39
C ASP A 101 -10.12 12.48 -2.00
N GLU A 102 -10.00 11.30 -1.37
CA GLU A 102 -10.41 9.99 -1.95
C GLU A 102 -9.76 9.73 -3.33
N GLU A 103 -8.72 10.49 -3.67
CA GLU A 103 -8.10 10.47 -4.98
C GLU A 103 -6.90 9.52 -4.99
N TRP A 104 -6.88 8.65 -6.00
CA TRP A 104 -5.73 7.84 -6.31
C TRP A 104 -5.24 8.13 -7.72
N THR A 105 -3.94 7.99 -7.94
CA THR A 105 -3.36 8.13 -9.28
C THR A 105 -2.23 7.12 -9.49
N VAL A 106 -2.28 6.41 -10.61
CA VAL A 106 -1.17 5.62 -11.13
C VAL A 106 -0.37 6.47 -12.13
N LYS A 107 0.84 6.88 -11.77
CA LYS A 107 1.76 7.58 -12.68
C LYS A 107 2.82 6.62 -13.20
N LYS A 108 2.87 6.42 -14.52
CA LYS A 108 4.01 5.79 -15.17
C LYS A 108 5.13 6.82 -15.27
N ARG A 109 6.34 6.47 -14.86
CA ARG A 109 7.51 7.32 -15.13
C ARG A 109 7.89 7.07 -16.60
N SER A 110 7.82 8.10 -17.45
CA SER A 110 8.48 8.03 -18.75
C SER A 110 9.97 7.89 -18.48
N VAL A 111 10.56 6.82 -19.01
CA VAL A 111 12.01 6.60 -19.02
C VAL A 111 12.67 7.60 -19.95
#